data_AF-A0A7C3A931-F1
#
_entry.id   AF-A0A7C3A931-F1
#
_cell.length_a   1.000
_cell.length_b   1.000
_cell.length_c   1.000
_cell.angle_alpha   90.00
_cell.angle_beta   90.00
_cell.angle_gamma   90.00
#
_symmetry.space_group_name_H-M   'P 1'
#
loop_
_entity.id
_entity.type
_entity.pdbx_description
1 polymer ?
#
loop_
_entity_poly.entity_id
_entity_poly.type
_entity_poly.pdbx_seq_one_letter_code
_entity_poly.pdbx_strand_id
1 'polypeptide(L)'
;MIKLTVCLKRPLAFFFAVMLAVMLIPVAGPADSALACHLERIEIYPEEATILAGDSIAYTAVAFNNLGQSMGDVTPHTTFSIEYEAGGYWSPHNTYTSENVGTWVVTGEYEGKIDTAILIVVSSSGSISGMVFNDINGDGVREGGEPGIGGVTVILDGGAATTTTAGDGTYSFGDVEAGFHNVKATVPIGYVATTANPVSGVYVAAGSGATVDFGLQGIGGISGVVFHDTDADGERDNGEAGIDGVNVTLDGKVTVTTSGGGLFYFSGVAVGDHMVAAGTPAGYVGTTPNPVTVTVVLNITVTTCFGFRGSSGISGVVFDDIDGDGVQGIGEPGIGGVTVILDGGAATTTTAGSGSYSFSSVLPGLHDVESGMPSGYIGTTPNPVDDVYVVAGGTATVNFGFQETGGIWGTVFNDLDGDEVQGIGEPGMGGVTVILDGGAATTTTAGDGTYSFYDVEAGTHSVEVTVPSGYVGTTPNPVDDVYVAPGGSVRTDFGLRRGTITGIVFDDIDGDGVQGIGEPGMGGVTVILDGGAATTTTAGDGTYSFYDV
;
A
#
# COMPACT_ATOMS: atom_id res chain seq x y z
N MET A 1 -47.12 -2.60 39.95
CA MET A 1 -48.01 -3.43 40.79
C MET A 1 -47.14 -4.20 41.77
N ILE A 2 -46.84 -3.65 42.95
CA ILE A 2 -46.32 -4.34 44.15
C ILE A 2 -46.84 -3.55 45.36
N LYS A 3 -47.62 -4.23 46.21
CA LYS A 3 -48.06 -3.80 47.54
C LYS A 3 -46.93 -4.07 48.53
N LEU A 4 -46.70 -3.18 49.50
CA LEU A 4 -46.20 -3.59 50.81
C LEU A 4 -46.82 -2.74 51.93
N THR A 5 -47.55 -3.43 52.79
CA THR A 5 -48.09 -2.97 54.08
C THR A 5 -47.12 -3.40 55.18
N VAL A 6 -46.72 -2.51 56.09
CA VAL A 6 -46.33 -2.90 57.46
C VAL A 6 -46.81 -1.84 58.47
N CYS A 7 -47.40 -2.37 59.54
CA CYS A 7 -48.04 -1.77 60.71
C CYS A 7 -47.08 -1.78 61.92
N LEU A 8 -47.33 -0.94 62.94
CA LEU A 8 -47.03 -1.06 64.40
C LEU A 8 -46.65 0.33 64.97
N LYS A 9 -46.98 0.77 66.19
CA LYS A 9 -47.94 0.43 67.26
C LYS A 9 -47.78 1.57 68.31
N ARG A 10 -48.86 2.01 68.95
CA ARG A 10 -48.83 2.85 70.17
C ARG A 10 -48.31 2.06 71.38
N PRO A 11 -48.01 2.72 72.53
CA PRO A 11 -49.01 2.66 73.61
C PRO A 11 -49.20 3.94 74.47
N LEU A 12 -50.34 3.92 75.16
CA LEU A 12 -50.86 4.81 76.23
C LEU A 12 -50.11 4.65 77.57
N ALA A 13 -50.18 5.66 78.43
CA ALA A 13 -50.41 5.45 79.87
C ALA A 13 -51.19 6.62 80.50
N PHE A 14 -52.27 6.26 81.19
CA PHE A 14 -53.16 7.03 82.06
C PHE A 14 -52.74 6.75 83.53
N PHE A 15 -52.96 7.66 84.49
CA PHE A 15 -53.61 7.32 85.78
C PHE A 15 -53.97 8.56 86.63
N PHE A 16 -54.92 8.30 87.53
CA PHE A 16 -55.91 9.15 88.19
C PHE A 16 -55.45 9.87 89.49
N ALA A 17 -56.28 10.83 89.91
CA ALA A 17 -56.20 11.66 91.12
C ALA A 17 -56.39 10.91 92.46
N VAL A 18 -55.85 11.46 93.57
CA VAL A 18 -56.42 11.41 94.93
C VAL A 18 -56.10 12.70 95.69
N MET A 19 -57.14 13.20 96.35
CA MET A 19 -57.25 14.37 97.23
C MET A 19 -56.92 13.98 98.68
N LEU A 20 -56.17 14.80 99.43
CA LEU A 20 -56.25 14.81 100.89
C LEU A 20 -55.92 16.20 101.46
N ALA A 21 -56.85 16.73 102.24
CA ALA A 21 -56.79 17.99 102.94
C ALA A 21 -56.14 17.83 104.33
N VAL A 22 -55.38 18.84 104.77
CA VAL A 22 -55.17 19.16 106.20
C VAL A 22 -55.26 20.68 106.38
N MET A 23 -55.78 21.04 107.54
CA MET A 23 -56.51 22.23 107.98
C MET A 23 -55.60 23.27 108.69
N LEU A 24 -55.79 24.59 108.41
CA LEU A 24 -55.75 25.81 109.27
C LEU A 24 -54.51 26.07 110.20
N ILE A 25 -53.87 27.27 110.29
CA ILE A 25 -54.31 28.63 110.76
C ILE A 25 -53.20 29.68 110.36
N PRO A 26 -53.48 31.00 110.22
CA PRO A 26 -52.67 31.96 109.46
C PRO A 26 -51.74 32.86 110.29
N VAL A 27 -50.77 33.52 109.65
CA VAL A 27 -50.13 34.76 110.12
C VAL A 27 -50.10 35.78 108.98
N ALA A 28 -50.63 36.96 109.27
CA ALA A 28 -50.71 38.10 108.37
C ALA A 28 -49.36 38.79 108.18
N GLY A 29 -49.07 39.22 106.95
CA GLY A 29 -47.98 40.11 106.56
C GLY A 29 -48.17 40.52 105.09
N PRO A 30 -47.89 41.78 104.72
CA PRO A 30 -48.76 42.54 103.82
C PRO A 30 -48.51 42.30 102.33
N ALA A 31 -49.58 42.55 101.57
CA ALA A 31 -49.69 42.80 100.14
C ALA A 31 -48.37 42.85 99.36
N ASP A 32 -48.13 41.81 98.56
CA ASP A 32 -47.30 41.93 97.37
C ASP A 32 -48.18 41.72 96.13
N SER A 33 -47.95 42.61 95.19
CA SER A 33 -48.61 42.83 93.92
C SER A 33 -48.90 41.52 93.20
N ALA A 34 -50.18 41.26 92.87
CA ALA A 34 -50.50 40.28 91.84
C ALA A 34 -49.85 40.76 90.53
N LEU A 35 -48.75 40.14 90.12
CA LEU A 35 -48.16 40.32 88.80
C LEU A 35 -49.27 40.02 87.78
N ALA A 36 -49.79 41.06 87.14
CA ALA A 36 -50.83 40.90 86.12
C ALA A 36 -50.28 40.02 84.99
N CYS A 37 -51.04 38.99 84.63
CA CYS A 37 -50.85 38.24 83.39
C CYS A 37 -51.09 39.24 82.24
N HIS A 38 -50.00 39.74 81.65
CA HIS A 38 -50.05 40.69 80.54
C HIS A 38 -49.26 40.13 79.36
N LEU A 39 -49.65 40.54 78.15
CA LEU A 39 -48.99 40.16 76.91
C LEU A 39 -47.53 40.62 76.95
N GLU A 40 -46.61 39.67 76.76
CA GLU A 40 -45.17 39.95 76.78
C GLU A 40 -44.54 39.83 75.40
N ARG A 41 -44.90 38.80 74.62
CA ARG A 41 -44.45 38.65 73.25
C ARG A 41 -45.50 37.94 72.41
N ILE A 42 -45.29 37.97 71.10
CA ILE A 42 -45.89 37.03 70.17
C ILE A 42 -44.78 36.15 69.59
N GLU A 43 -45.16 35.00 69.05
CA GLU A 43 -44.31 34.20 68.16
C GLU A 43 -45.07 33.94 66.87
N ILE A 44 -44.44 34.19 65.73
CA ILE A 44 -45.01 33.91 64.41
C ILE A 44 -44.46 32.63 63.81
N TYR A 45 -45.33 31.88 63.12
CA TYR A 45 -45.00 30.59 62.54
C TYR A 45 -45.42 30.52 61.06
N PRO A 46 -44.65 29.84 60.21
CA PRO A 46 -43.34 29.24 60.52
C PRO A 46 -42.25 30.30 60.75
N GLU A 47 -41.28 29.99 61.63
CA GLU A 47 -40.13 30.86 61.93
C GLU A 47 -39.18 30.98 60.73
N GLU A 48 -39.07 29.92 59.92
CA GLU A 48 -38.38 29.90 58.63
C GLU A 48 -39.19 29.07 57.62
N ALA A 49 -39.27 29.53 56.37
CA ALA A 49 -39.84 28.75 55.29
C ALA A 49 -39.18 29.01 53.94
N THR A 50 -39.21 28.00 53.06
CA THR A 50 -38.75 28.10 51.67
C THR A 50 -39.90 27.80 50.71
N ILE A 51 -40.17 28.71 49.77
CA ILE A 51 -41.18 28.54 48.70
C ILE A 51 -40.59 28.88 47.33
N LEU A 52 -41.22 28.40 46.25
CA LEU A 52 -40.88 28.87 44.90
C LEU A 52 -41.48 30.26 44.66
N ALA A 53 -40.85 31.07 43.81
CA ALA A 53 -41.44 32.30 43.31
C ALA A 53 -42.78 32.00 42.61
N GLY A 54 -43.85 32.67 43.04
CA GLY A 54 -45.23 32.42 42.63
C GLY A 54 -46.04 31.51 43.58
N ASP A 55 -45.38 30.77 44.48
CA ASP A 55 -46.06 29.96 45.50
C ASP A 55 -46.51 30.83 46.69
N SER A 56 -47.34 30.23 47.55
CA SER A 56 -47.94 30.92 48.69
C SER A 56 -47.67 30.21 50.01
N ILE A 57 -47.56 30.97 51.08
CA ILE A 57 -47.39 30.48 52.45
C ILE A 57 -48.26 31.24 53.46
N ALA A 58 -48.89 30.50 54.37
CA ALA A 58 -49.69 31.08 55.44
C ALA A 58 -48.88 31.28 56.73
N TYR A 59 -49.08 32.41 57.40
CA TYR A 59 -48.49 32.71 58.70
C TYR A 59 -49.53 32.71 59.82
N THR A 60 -49.13 32.19 60.98
CA THR A 60 -49.92 32.21 62.22
C THR A 60 -49.14 32.91 63.33
N ALA A 61 -49.84 33.36 64.37
CA ALA A 61 -49.26 34.04 65.52
C ALA A 61 -49.86 33.53 66.83
N VAL A 62 -49.00 33.30 67.82
CA VAL A 62 -49.40 32.88 69.19
C VAL A 62 -48.89 33.92 70.19
N ALA A 63 -49.77 34.39 71.07
CA ALA A 63 -49.40 35.32 72.13
C ALA A 63 -48.88 34.57 73.37
N PHE A 64 -47.93 35.18 74.08
CA PHE A 64 -47.38 34.67 75.34
C PHE A 64 -47.38 35.76 76.41
N ASN A 65 -47.73 35.38 77.63
CA ASN A 65 -47.65 36.28 78.77
C ASN A 65 -46.22 36.41 79.31
N ASN A 66 -46.02 37.31 80.27
CA ASN A 66 -44.77 37.52 81.00
C ASN A 66 -44.25 36.31 81.79
N LEU A 67 -45.03 35.24 81.93
CA LEU A 67 -44.64 33.96 82.54
C LEU A 67 -44.29 32.89 81.47
N GLY A 68 -44.31 33.25 80.18
CA GLY A 68 -44.04 32.35 79.07
C GLY A 68 -45.17 31.37 78.75
N GLN A 69 -46.37 31.57 79.32
CA GLN A 69 -47.54 30.75 79.03
C GLN A 69 -48.27 31.28 77.80
N SER A 70 -48.67 30.38 76.91
CA SER A 70 -49.46 30.74 75.73
C SER A 70 -50.81 31.33 76.15
N MET A 71 -51.15 32.47 75.55
CA MET A 71 -52.43 33.17 75.66
C MET A 71 -53.41 32.80 74.52
N GLY A 72 -52.98 31.90 73.61
CA GLY A 72 -53.78 31.41 72.49
C GLY A 72 -53.39 32.00 71.13
N ASP A 73 -54.16 31.61 70.13
CA ASP A 73 -54.02 32.05 68.74
C ASP A 73 -54.47 33.51 68.60
N VAL A 74 -53.56 34.36 68.14
CA VAL A 74 -53.79 35.78 67.85
C VAL A 74 -53.67 36.10 66.36
N THR A 75 -53.60 35.07 65.50
CA THR A 75 -53.49 35.18 64.04
C THR A 75 -54.54 36.11 63.41
N PRO A 76 -55.84 36.07 63.76
CA PRO A 76 -56.85 36.95 63.16
C PRO A 76 -56.71 38.43 63.54
N HIS A 77 -55.91 38.72 64.58
CA HIS A 77 -55.69 40.06 65.12
C HIS A 77 -54.26 40.58 64.90
N THR A 78 -53.38 39.75 64.35
CA THR A 78 -51.98 40.10 64.06
C THR A 78 -51.92 40.73 62.67
N THR A 79 -51.26 41.87 62.55
CA THR A 79 -50.97 42.49 61.26
C THR A 79 -49.66 41.91 60.75
N PHE A 80 -49.70 41.18 59.63
CA PHE A 80 -48.51 40.67 58.97
C PHE A 80 -48.06 41.61 57.86
N SER A 81 -46.75 41.79 57.75
CA SER A 81 -46.12 42.59 56.71
C SER A 81 -44.77 41.97 56.31
N ILE A 82 -44.25 42.41 55.17
CA ILE A 82 -42.97 41.98 54.61
C ILE A 82 -42.39 43.14 53.82
N GLU A 83 -41.07 43.12 53.62
CA GLU A 83 -40.34 44.14 52.86
C GLU A 83 -40.91 44.29 51.44
N TYR A 84 -41.07 45.54 50.98
CA TYR A 84 -41.66 45.84 49.67
C TYR A 84 -40.90 45.20 48.50
N GLU A 85 -39.59 45.04 48.64
CA GLU A 85 -38.70 44.44 47.64
C GLU A 85 -39.00 42.95 47.41
N ALA A 86 -39.72 42.29 48.33
CA ALA A 86 -40.17 40.90 48.16
C ALA A 86 -41.14 40.71 47.00
N GLY A 87 -41.82 41.77 46.55
CA GLY A 87 -42.84 41.70 45.48
C GLY A 87 -44.02 40.79 45.84
N GLY A 88 -45.01 40.64 44.96
CA GLY A 88 -46.18 39.79 45.25
C GLY A 88 -47.23 40.45 46.16
N TYR A 89 -48.01 39.63 46.87
CA TYR A 89 -49.21 40.11 47.57
C TYR A 89 -49.65 39.24 48.76
N TRP A 90 -50.31 39.86 49.73
CA TRP A 90 -51.03 39.18 50.80
C TRP A 90 -52.46 38.84 50.36
N SER A 91 -52.86 37.60 50.59
CA SER A 91 -54.22 37.09 50.39
C SER A 91 -54.91 36.80 51.75
N PRO A 92 -56.25 36.65 51.79
CA PRO A 92 -56.97 36.37 53.03
C PRO A 92 -56.41 35.18 53.80
N HIS A 93 -56.59 35.18 55.13
CA HIS A 93 -55.98 34.20 56.05
C HIS A 93 -54.46 34.30 56.13
N ASN A 94 -53.92 35.52 56.11
CA ASN A 94 -52.50 35.82 56.33
C ASN A 94 -51.56 34.98 55.45
N THR A 95 -51.94 34.82 54.18
CA THR A 95 -51.22 33.99 53.22
C THR A 95 -50.48 34.89 52.23
N TYR A 96 -49.16 34.83 52.20
CA TYR A 96 -48.31 35.62 51.33
C TYR A 96 -47.93 34.83 50.07
N THR A 97 -48.10 35.45 48.90
CA THR A 97 -47.60 34.97 47.61
C THR A 97 -46.42 35.85 47.22
N SER A 98 -45.22 35.27 47.12
CA SER A 98 -44.02 36.05 46.78
C SER A 98 -43.71 35.98 45.30
N GLU A 99 -43.29 37.09 44.70
CA GLU A 99 -42.87 37.13 43.28
C GLU A 99 -41.35 37.16 43.13
N ASN A 100 -40.64 37.86 44.02
CA ASN A 100 -39.20 38.04 43.88
C ASN A 100 -38.42 37.01 44.70
N VAL A 101 -37.42 36.42 44.05
CA VAL A 101 -36.42 35.55 44.66
C VAL A 101 -35.60 36.35 45.68
N GLY A 102 -35.38 35.80 46.86
CA GLY A 102 -34.67 36.48 47.93
C GLY A 102 -34.86 35.84 49.30
N THR A 103 -34.22 36.40 50.30
CA THR A 103 -34.49 36.11 51.71
C THR A 103 -35.15 37.34 52.31
N TRP A 104 -36.37 37.19 52.77
CA TRP A 104 -37.25 38.28 53.17
C TRP A 104 -37.64 38.13 54.64
N VAL A 105 -37.72 39.25 55.36
CA VAL A 105 -38.19 39.26 56.75
C VAL A 105 -39.69 39.50 56.79
N VAL A 106 -40.42 38.52 57.31
CA VAL A 106 -41.86 38.65 57.60
C VAL A 106 -42.02 39.14 59.03
N THR A 107 -42.77 40.22 59.22
CA THR A 107 -43.00 40.85 60.51
C THR A 107 -44.47 40.69 60.90
N GLY A 108 -44.74 40.10 62.06
CA GLY A 108 -46.05 40.12 62.70
C GLY A 108 -46.09 41.15 63.82
N GLU A 109 -47.18 41.93 63.90
CA GLU A 109 -47.42 42.87 64.99
C GLU A 109 -48.79 42.64 65.63
N TYR A 110 -48.82 42.49 66.95
CA TYR A 110 -50.05 42.39 67.75
C TYR A 110 -49.90 43.16 69.07
N GLU A 111 -50.79 44.12 69.32
CA GLU A 111 -50.81 44.99 70.52
C GLU A 111 -49.44 45.61 70.87
N GLY A 112 -48.68 46.03 69.86
CA GLY A 112 -47.36 46.65 70.01
C GLY A 112 -46.22 45.69 70.31
N LYS A 113 -46.47 44.36 70.29
CA LYS A 113 -45.43 43.33 70.30
C LYS A 113 -45.17 42.86 68.88
N ILE A 114 -43.89 42.66 68.57
CA ILE A 114 -43.40 42.28 67.25
C ILE A 114 -42.63 40.98 67.35
N ASP A 115 -42.81 40.12 66.35
CA ASP A 115 -41.92 38.99 66.09
C ASP A 115 -41.66 38.86 64.58
N THR A 116 -40.56 38.20 64.22
CA THR A 116 -40.08 38.11 62.84
C THR A 116 -39.77 36.69 62.42
N ALA A 117 -40.08 36.35 61.16
CA ALA A 117 -39.78 35.08 60.51
C ALA A 117 -39.00 35.31 59.21
N ILE A 118 -38.32 34.27 58.74
CA ILE A 118 -37.53 34.29 57.51
C ILE A 118 -38.29 33.57 56.40
N LEU A 119 -38.55 34.26 55.29
CA LEU A 119 -39.06 33.67 54.05
C LEU A 119 -37.96 33.62 53.00
N ILE A 120 -37.57 32.42 52.61
CA ILE A 120 -36.64 32.17 51.49
C ILE A 120 -37.49 31.87 50.24
N VAL A 121 -37.37 32.70 49.22
CA VAL A 121 -38.05 32.52 47.94
C VAL A 121 -36.99 32.12 46.93
N VAL A 122 -37.13 30.94 46.36
CA VAL A 122 -36.22 30.42 45.31
C VAL A 122 -36.92 30.47 43.95
N SER A 123 -36.16 30.55 42.85
CA SER A 123 -36.77 30.66 41.52
C SER A 123 -37.59 29.41 41.16
N SER A 124 -38.70 29.60 40.43
CA SER A 124 -39.47 28.50 39.85
C SER A 124 -38.90 27.99 38.52
N SER A 125 -37.97 28.75 37.93
CA SER A 125 -37.18 28.42 36.75
C SER A 125 -35.73 28.08 37.11
N GLY A 126 -35.07 27.33 36.23
CA GLY A 126 -33.62 27.22 36.15
C GLY A 126 -33.11 27.79 34.82
N SER A 127 -31.89 27.42 34.44
CA SER A 127 -31.29 27.88 33.18
C SER A 127 -30.70 26.73 32.37
N ILE A 128 -30.61 26.87 31.06
CA ILE A 128 -29.81 26.00 30.19
C ILE A 128 -28.74 26.83 29.52
N SER A 129 -27.49 26.41 29.55
CA SER A 129 -26.39 27.08 28.85
C SER A 129 -25.47 26.07 28.19
N GLY A 130 -24.56 26.54 27.33
CA GLY A 130 -23.54 25.69 26.76
C GLY A 130 -22.82 26.35 25.60
N MET A 131 -22.17 25.53 24.79
CA MET A 131 -21.38 25.96 23.65
C MET A 131 -21.67 25.11 22.42
N VAL A 132 -21.75 25.77 21.27
CA VAL A 132 -21.56 25.09 19.98
C VAL A 132 -20.09 25.22 19.62
N PHE A 133 -19.37 24.11 19.51
CA PHE A 133 -17.92 24.08 19.27
C PHE A 133 -17.59 23.42 17.94
N ASN A 134 -16.50 23.87 17.33
CA ASN A 134 -15.92 23.27 16.13
C ASN A 134 -15.11 22.05 16.54
N ASP A 135 -15.74 20.90 16.43
CA ASP A 135 -15.15 19.60 16.74
C ASP A 135 -14.18 19.22 15.61
N ILE A 136 -12.90 19.53 15.83
CA ILE A 136 -11.88 19.41 14.78
C ILE A 136 -11.57 17.93 14.53
N ASN A 137 -11.50 17.13 15.59
CA ASN A 137 -11.11 15.73 15.53
C ASN A 137 -12.31 14.80 15.22
N GLY A 138 -13.54 15.28 15.38
CA GLY A 138 -14.79 14.58 15.11
C GLY A 138 -15.22 13.57 16.18
N ASP A 139 -14.70 13.66 17.40
CA ASP A 139 -14.97 12.68 18.46
C ASP A 139 -16.18 12.99 19.34
N GLY A 140 -16.79 14.17 19.17
CA GLY A 140 -17.97 14.63 19.89
C GLY A 140 -17.69 15.07 21.32
N VAL A 141 -16.42 15.26 21.70
CA VAL A 141 -16.01 15.76 23.02
C VAL A 141 -15.36 17.12 22.83
N ARG A 142 -15.64 18.03 23.77
CA ARG A 142 -15.08 19.38 23.72
C ARG A 142 -13.69 19.39 24.35
N GLU A 143 -12.66 19.70 23.57
CA GLU A 143 -11.28 19.84 24.04
C GLU A 143 -10.70 21.26 23.94
N GLY A 144 -9.53 21.43 24.57
CA GLY A 144 -8.72 22.63 24.39
C GLY A 144 -8.19 22.72 22.96
N GLY A 145 -8.42 23.86 22.30
CA GLY A 145 -8.03 24.09 20.90
C GLY A 145 -9.20 24.10 19.92
N GLU A 146 -10.38 23.68 20.37
CA GLU A 146 -11.61 23.68 19.59
C GLU A 146 -12.37 25.01 19.77
N PRO A 147 -12.41 25.87 18.75
CA PRO A 147 -13.05 27.17 18.87
C PRO A 147 -14.58 27.03 18.86
N GLY A 148 -15.27 27.95 19.53
CA GLY A 148 -16.72 28.04 19.43
C GLY A 148 -17.20 28.55 18.07
N ILE A 149 -18.40 28.13 17.67
CA ILE A 149 -19.05 28.52 16.41
C ILE A 149 -20.15 29.53 16.73
N GLY A 150 -19.90 30.81 16.41
CA GLY A 150 -20.89 31.87 16.55
C GLY A 150 -21.95 31.89 15.46
N GLY A 151 -23.12 32.46 15.76
CA GLY A 151 -24.22 32.59 14.81
C GLY A 151 -25.10 31.35 14.63
N VAL A 152 -24.88 30.29 15.41
CA VAL A 152 -25.69 29.07 15.38
C VAL A 152 -26.96 29.29 16.18
N THR A 153 -28.12 29.03 15.58
CA THR A 153 -29.40 29.07 16.30
C THR A 153 -29.56 27.82 17.16
N VAL A 154 -29.81 28.00 18.45
CA VAL A 154 -30.18 26.95 19.40
C VAL A 154 -31.66 27.09 19.75
N ILE A 155 -32.38 25.97 19.74
CA ILE A 155 -33.83 25.88 19.86
C ILE A 155 -34.18 25.05 21.09
N LEU A 156 -35.00 25.61 21.98
CA LEU A 156 -35.56 24.95 23.15
C LEU A 156 -37.00 24.49 22.86
N ASP A 157 -37.32 23.24 23.20
CA ASP A 157 -38.66 22.64 23.16
C ASP A 157 -39.43 22.88 21.86
N GLY A 158 -38.76 22.64 20.73
CA GLY A 158 -39.38 22.76 19.41
C GLY A 158 -39.69 24.20 18.99
N GLY A 159 -39.10 25.20 19.65
CA GLY A 159 -39.26 26.62 19.34
C GLY A 159 -40.00 27.43 20.40
N ALA A 160 -40.23 26.87 21.59
CA ALA A 160 -40.74 27.63 22.73
C ALA A 160 -39.83 28.83 23.08
N ALA A 161 -38.51 28.64 22.93
CA ALA A 161 -37.53 29.70 22.92
C ALA A 161 -36.42 29.40 21.90
N THR A 162 -35.78 30.45 21.40
CA THR A 162 -34.58 30.35 20.56
C THR A 162 -33.53 31.36 21.02
N THR A 163 -32.27 31.02 20.81
CA THR A 163 -31.15 31.94 21.00
C THR A 163 -30.11 31.70 19.90
N THR A 164 -29.16 32.61 19.75
CA THR A 164 -28.06 32.47 18.79
C THR A 164 -26.75 32.49 19.55
N THR A 165 -25.83 31.59 19.20
CA THR A 165 -24.51 31.55 19.84
C THR A 165 -23.75 32.85 19.64
N ALA A 166 -23.09 33.32 20.69
CA ALA A 166 -22.15 34.43 20.64
C ALA A 166 -20.92 34.07 19.79
N GLY A 167 -20.05 35.04 19.49
CA GLY A 167 -18.87 34.83 18.64
C GLY A 167 -17.90 33.76 19.14
N ASP A 168 -17.94 33.44 20.44
CA ASP A 168 -17.18 32.36 21.08
C ASP A 168 -17.95 31.04 21.19
N GLY A 169 -19.09 30.91 20.50
CA GLY A 169 -19.94 29.72 20.48
C GLY A 169 -20.86 29.56 21.68
N THR A 170 -20.79 30.42 22.70
CA THR A 170 -21.61 30.28 23.91
C THR A 170 -23.07 30.66 23.69
N TYR A 171 -23.99 30.03 24.42
CA TYR A 171 -25.40 30.39 24.45
C TYR A 171 -26.04 30.15 25.83
N SER A 172 -27.17 30.78 26.10
CA SER A 172 -27.94 30.57 27.32
C SER A 172 -29.44 30.85 27.17
N PHE A 173 -30.24 30.10 27.90
CA PHE A 173 -31.64 30.33 28.24
C PHE A 173 -31.73 30.55 29.75
N GLY A 174 -32.12 31.76 30.19
CA GLY A 174 -32.10 32.15 31.61
C GLY A 174 -33.32 31.71 32.41
N ASP A 175 -34.50 31.65 31.78
CA ASP A 175 -35.79 31.38 32.43
C ASP A 175 -36.43 30.12 31.86
N VAL A 176 -35.83 28.96 32.16
CA VAL A 176 -36.34 27.65 31.73
C VAL A 176 -37.17 27.06 32.87
N GLU A 177 -38.43 26.73 32.60
CA GLU A 177 -39.32 26.07 33.59
C GLU A 177 -38.63 24.83 34.19
N ALA A 178 -38.85 24.53 35.46
CA ALA A 178 -38.29 23.31 36.04
C ALA A 178 -38.94 22.06 35.41
N GLY A 179 -38.15 21.15 34.86
CA GLY A 179 -38.68 20.00 34.12
C GLY A 179 -37.68 19.33 33.19
N PHE A 180 -38.19 18.52 32.26
CA PHE A 180 -37.41 17.89 31.21
C PHE A 180 -37.61 18.62 29.89
N HIS A 181 -36.50 19.00 29.26
CA HIS A 181 -36.48 19.82 28.04
C HIS A 181 -35.73 19.14 26.91
N ASN A 182 -36.01 19.59 25.68
CA ASN A 182 -35.31 19.20 24.48
C ASN A 182 -34.59 20.41 23.89
N VAL A 183 -33.30 20.24 23.57
CA VAL A 183 -32.46 21.31 23.03
C VAL A 183 -31.88 20.86 21.69
N LYS A 184 -31.92 21.73 20.69
CA LYS A 184 -31.42 21.44 19.33
C LYS A 184 -30.60 22.60 18.79
N ALA A 185 -29.40 22.33 18.29
CA ALA A 185 -28.66 23.29 17.49
C ALA A 185 -29.00 23.13 16.00
N THR A 186 -29.07 24.24 15.28
CA THR A 186 -29.06 24.21 13.80
C THR A 186 -27.67 23.79 13.31
N VAL A 187 -27.61 23.08 12.18
CA VAL A 187 -26.33 22.66 11.57
C VAL A 187 -26.10 23.57 10.35
N PRO A 188 -25.10 24.48 10.38
CA PRO A 188 -24.79 25.33 9.24
C PRO A 188 -24.36 24.51 8.02
N ILE A 189 -24.51 25.08 6.82
CA ILE A 189 -23.99 24.47 5.60
C ILE A 189 -22.48 24.26 5.73
N GLY A 190 -21.99 23.10 5.30
CA GLY A 190 -20.59 22.72 5.43
C GLY A 190 -20.22 22.14 6.79
N TYR A 191 -21.18 21.90 7.68
CA TYR A 191 -20.95 21.22 8.96
C TYR A 191 -21.76 19.93 9.07
N VAL A 192 -21.28 19.01 9.89
CA VAL A 192 -22.02 17.84 10.37
C VAL A 192 -22.00 17.81 11.89
N ALA A 193 -23.06 17.31 12.53
CA ALA A 193 -23.09 17.17 13.98
C ALA A 193 -22.30 15.95 14.42
N THR A 194 -21.45 16.11 15.45
CA THR A 194 -20.64 15.04 16.05
C THR A 194 -21.13 14.67 17.45
N THR A 195 -21.92 15.53 18.09
CA THR A 195 -22.69 15.20 19.29
C THR A 195 -24.14 14.87 18.97
N ALA A 196 -24.88 14.36 19.96
CA ALA A 196 -26.31 14.17 19.86
C ALA A 196 -27.02 15.50 19.55
N ASN A 197 -27.77 15.55 18.45
CA ASN A 197 -28.52 16.74 18.05
C ASN A 197 -29.83 16.31 17.36
N PRO A 198 -31.00 16.42 18.02
CA PRO A 198 -31.24 17.10 19.30
C PRO A 198 -30.77 16.31 20.54
N VAL A 199 -30.58 17.02 21.65
CA VAL A 199 -30.44 16.46 23.00
C VAL A 199 -31.80 16.49 23.68
N SER A 200 -32.31 15.32 24.07
CA SER A 200 -33.64 15.18 24.70
C SER A 200 -33.51 14.80 26.17
N GLY A 201 -34.49 15.24 26.98
CA GLY A 201 -34.55 14.88 28.41
C GLY A 201 -33.54 15.60 29.28
N VAL A 202 -33.18 16.83 28.92
CA VAL A 202 -32.34 17.71 29.74
C VAL A 202 -33.16 18.11 30.97
N TYR A 203 -32.77 17.63 32.15
CA TYR A 203 -33.46 17.97 33.39
C TYR A 203 -32.97 19.31 33.95
N VAL A 204 -33.89 20.24 34.18
CA VAL A 204 -33.65 21.54 34.80
C VAL A 204 -34.38 21.58 36.14
N ALA A 205 -33.62 21.77 37.22
CA ALA A 205 -34.19 22.00 38.54
C ALA A 205 -34.35 23.51 38.78
N ALA A 206 -35.37 23.86 39.58
CA ALA A 206 -35.57 25.21 40.10
C ALA A 206 -34.28 25.79 40.70
N GLY A 207 -33.88 26.98 40.26
CA GLY A 207 -32.68 27.69 40.72
C GLY A 207 -31.34 27.08 40.28
N SER A 208 -31.36 26.06 39.42
CA SER A 208 -30.16 25.35 38.94
C SER A 208 -29.93 25.53 37.44
N GLY A 209 -28.67 25.41 37.02
CA GLY A 209 -28.29 25.42 35.62
C GLY A 209 -28.02 24.01 35.08
N ALA A 210 -28.49 23.73 33.87
CA ALA A 210 -28.07 22.59 33.07
C ALA A 210 -27.13 23.04 31.93
N THR A 211 -26.23 22.14 31.52
CA THR A 211 -25.29 22.38 30.42
C THR A 211 -25.57 21.43 29.27
N VAL A 212 -25.62 21.98 28.05
CA VAL A 212 -25.78 21.21 26.81
C VAL A 212 -24.80 21.76 25.77
N ASP A 213 -23.85 20.94 25.35
CA ASP A 213 -22.88 21.33 24.33
C ASP A 213 -23.18 20.62 22.99
N PHE A 214 -22.89 21.30 21.88
CA PHE A 214 -23.06 20.78 20.53
C PHE A 214 -21.74 20.82 19.76
N GLY A 215 -21.22 19.65 19.40
CA GLY A 215 -20.05 19.53 18.52
C GLY A 215 -20.49 19.51 17.07
N LEU A 216 -19.88 20.36 16.25
CA LEU A 216 -20.05 20.37 14.80
C LEU A 216 -18.67 20.29 14.13
N GLN A 217 -18.50 19.37 13.18
CA GLN A 217 -17.27 19.26 12.39
C GLN A 217 -17.46 19.90 11.03
N GLY A 218 -16.55 20.81 10.66
CA GLY A 218 -16.48 21.37 9.32
C GLY A 218 -16.09 20.31 8.29
N ILE A 219 -16.80 20.28 7.16
CA ILE A 219 -16.58 19.34 6.06
C ILE A 219 -16.47 20.04 4.70
N GLY A 220 -15.80 19.38 3.77
CA GLY A 220 -15.71 19.73 2.35
C GLY A 220 -15.75 18.48 1.48
N GLY A 221 -15.02 18.51 0.37
CA GLY A 221 -14.89 17.37 -0.54
C GLY A 221 -13.53 17.31 -1.22
N ILE A 222 -13.23 16.15 -1.78
CA ILE A 222 -12.06 15.92 -2.64
C ILE A 222 -12.57 15.27 -3.92
N SER A 223 -12.23 15.81 -5.07
CA SER A 223 -12.50 15.21 -6.37
C SER A 223 -11.22 15.06 -7.19
N GLY A 224 -11.30 14.31 -8.27
CA GLY A 224 -10.15 14.16 -9.14
C GLY A 224 -10.37 13.22 -10.29
N VAL A 225 -9.33 13.07 -11.09
CA VAL A 225 -9.26 12.13 -12.20
C VAL A 225 -7.99 11.30 -12.07
N VAL A 226 -8.11 10.00 -12.26
CA VAL A 226 -6.97 9.15 -12.63
C VAL A 226 -6.93 9.09 -14.16
N PHE A 227 -5.79 9.42 -14.78
CA PHE A 227 -5.72 9.60 -16.24
C PHE A 227 -4.52 8.91 -16.88
N HIS A 228 -4.66 8.66 -18.19
CA HIS A 228 -3.60 8.17 -19.07
C HIS A 228 -2.67 9.33 -19.44
N ASP A 229 -1.59 9.46 -18.67
CA ASP A 229 -0.52 10.41 -18.95
C ASP A 229 0.32 9.85 -20.11
N THR A 230 0.09 10.35 -21.32
CA THR A 230 0.58 9.73 -22.55
C THR A 230 2.00 10.17 -22.88
N ASP A 231 2.36 11.41 -22.55
CA ASP A 231 3.69 11.96 -22.78
C ASP A 231 4.57 12.01 -21.52
N ALA A 232 4.03 11.55 -20.38
CA ALA A 232 4.69 11.38 -19.11
C ALA A 232 5.13 12.71 -18.46
N ASP A 233 4.44 13.81 -18.73
CA ASP A 233 4.77 15.13 -18.20
C ASP A 233 4.20 15.38 -16.77
N GLY A 234 3.31 14.50 -16.30
CA GLY A 234 2.69 14.57 -14.98
C GLY A 234 1.52 15.56 -14.88
N GLU A 235 1.12 16.18 -15.99
CA GLU A 235 -0.03 17.07 -16.08
C GLU A 235 -1.13 16.40 -16.90
N ARG A 236 -2.39 16.81 -16.68
CA ARG A 236 -3.50 16.27 -17.46
C ARG A 236 -3.76 17.12 -18.68
N ASP A 237 -3.48 16.57 -19.85
CA ASP A 237 -3.59 17.25 -21.13
C ASP A 237 -4.87 16.97 -21.91
N ASN A 238 -5.16 17.84 -22.87
CA ASN A 238 -6.31 17.68 -23.74
C ASN A 238 -6.13 16.50 -24.70
N GLY A 239 -6.88 15.43 -24.45
CA GLY A 239 -6.82 14.18 -25.23
C GLY A 239 -6.50 12.97 -24.35
N GLU A 240 -6.05 13.21 -23.12
CA GLU A 240 -5.74 12.17 -22.15
C GLU A 240 -7.02 11.61 -21.51
N ALA A 241 -7.27 10.34 -21.80
CA ALA A 241 -8.43 9.62 -21.28
C ALA A 241 -8.29 9.36 -19.78
N GLY A 242 -9.40 9.28 -19.06
CA GLY A 242 -9.40 8.81 -17.68
C GLY A 242 -9.35 7.29 -17.57
N ILE A 243 -8.76 6.78 -16.49
CA ILE A 243 -8.64 5.34 -16.19
C ILE A 243 -9.70 4.95 -15.17
N ASP A 244 -10.72 4.20 -15.62
CA ASP A 244 -11.75 3.62 -14.74
C ASP A 244 -11.24 2.36 -14.00
N GLY A 245 -11.87 2.01 -12.88
CA GLY A 245 -11.55 0.80 -12.13
C GLY A 245 -10.38 0.92 -11.15
N VAL A 246 -9.82 2.12 -10.98
CA VAL A 246 -8.67 2.38 -10.09
C VAL A 246 -9.18 2.68 -8.68
N ASN A 247 -8.65 1.98 -7.67
CA ASN A 247 -8.96 2.27 -6.28
C ASN A 247 -8.19 3.52 -5.82
N VAL A 248 -8.90 4.54 -5.34
CA VAL A 248 -8.34 5.73 -4.70
C VAL A 248 -8.69 5.69 -3.23
N THR A 249 -7.71 5.90 -2.38
CA THR A 249 -7.83 5.83 -0.92
C THR A 249 -7.63 7.20 -0.29
N LEU A 250 -8.42 7.50 0.75
CA LEU A 250 -8.36 8.69 1.58
C LEU A 250 -7.95 8.27 3.00
N ASP A 251 -6.83 8.83 3.47
CA ASP A 251 -6.16 8.55 4.76
C ASP A 251 -5.91 7.05 5.03
N GLY A 252 -5.86 6.24 3.97
CA GLY A 252 -5.79 4.78 4.06
C GLY A 252 -7.03 4.11 4.66
N LYS A 253 -8.14 4.85 4.86
CA LYS A 253 -9.36 4.36 5.53
C LYS A 253 -10.54 4.21 4.58
N VAL A 254 -10.78 5.22 3.74
CA VAL A 254 -11.92 5.24 2.83
C VAL A 254 -11.40 4.97 1.42
N THR A 255 -12.06 4.06 0.68
CA THR A 255 -11.68 3.72 -0.70
C THR A 255 -12.87 3.95 -1.62
N VAL A 256 -12.62 4.60 -2.75
CA VAL A 256 -13.54 4.70 -3.88
C VAL A 256 -12.87 4.15 -5.13
N THR A 257 -13.65 3.66 -6.08
CA THR A 257 -13.13 3.19 -7.37
C THR A 257 -13.48 4.19 -8.46
N THR A 258 -12.53 4.54 -9.31
CA THR A 258 -12.76 5.49 -10.41
C THR A 258 -13.79 4.97 -11.40
N SER A 259 -14.62 5.86 -11.92
CA SER A 259 -15.62 5.54 -12.93
C SER A 259 -15.95 6.76 -13.79
N GLY A 260 -16.55 6.54 -14.97
CA GLY A 260 -17.06 7.63 -15.80
C GLY A 260 -15.95 8.48 -16.42
N GLY A 261 -14.84 7.86 -16.79
CA GLY A 261 -13.66 8.55 -17.34
C GLY A 261 -12.67 8.96 -16.26
N GLY A 262 -12.34 8.03 -15.37
CA GLY A 262 -11.31 8.15 -14.34
C GLY A 262 -11.70 8.98 -13.12
N LEU A 263 -12.96 9.40 -13.00
CA LEU A 263 -13.39 10.30 -11.93
C LEU A 263 -13.48 9.58 -10.59
N PHE A 264 -13.01 10.24 -9.53
CA PHE A 264 -13.28 9.86 -8.15
C PHE A 264 -13.78 11.07 -7.34
N TYR A 265 -14.50 10.78 -6.26
CA TYR A 265 -15.05 11.81 -5.37
C TYR A 265 -15.22 11.28 -3.94
N PHE A 266 -14.73 12.05 -2.97
CA PHE A 266 -14.99 11.89 -1.55
C PHE A 266 -15.82 13.09 -1.07
N SER A 267 -17.03 12.85 -0.57
CA SER A 267 -17.86 13.87 0.09
C SER A 267 -17.78 13.80 1.59
N GLY A 268 -18.01 14.93 2.26
CA GLY A 268 -18.09 14.97 3.73
C GLY A 268 -16.74 14.74 4.39
N VAL A 269 -15.66 15.10 3.70
CA VAL A 269 -14.31 14.99 4.24
C VAL A 269 -14.11 16.11 5.25
N ALA A 270 -13.56 15.81 6.43
CA ALA A 270 -13.26 16.81 7.44
C ALA A 270 -12.37 17.94 6.87
N VAL A 271 -12.46 19.14 7.44
CA VAL A 271 -11.54 20.24 7.09
C VAL A 271 -10.17 19.95 7.68
N GLY A 272 -9.11 20.15 6.88
CA GLY A 272 -7.73 19.88 7.28
C GLY A 272 -6.94 19.17 6.20
N ASP A 273 -5.75 18.71 6.57
CA ASP A 273 -4.86 17.99 5.66
C ASP A 273 -5.22 16.50 5.60
N HIS A 274 -5.38 16.00 4.38
CA HIS A 274 -5.74 14.62 4.09
C HIS A 274 -4.77 14.02 3.08
N MET A 275 -4.44 12.75 3.25
CA MET A 275 -3.61 12.01 2.30
C MET A 275 -4.49 11.23 1.33
N VAL A 276 -4.25 11.41 0.02
CA VAL A 276 -4.96 10.71 -1.05
C VAL A 276 -3.95 9.90 -1.85
N ALA A 277 -4.30 8.65 -2.15
CA ALA A 277 -3.44 7.76 -2.93
C ALA A 277 -4.25 6.94 -3.95
N ALA A 278 -3.79 6.89 -5.19
CA ALA A 278 -4.36 6.00 -6.20
C ALA A 278 -3.57 4.69 -6.26
N GLY A 279 -4.26 3.55 -6.40
CA GLY A 279 -3.61 2.28 -6.71
C GLY A 279 -3.02 2.30 -8.11
N THR A 280 -1.86 1.67 -8.31
CA THR A 280 -1.24 1.56 -9.64
C THR A 280 -2.03 0.55 -10.49
N PRO A 281 -2.62 0.96 -11.63
CA PRO A 281 -3.30 0.04 -12.52
C PRO A 281 -2.33 -1.00 -13.09
N ALA A 282 -2.82 -2.22 -13.39
CA ALA A 282 -1.98 -3.27 -13.96
C ALA A 282 -1.47 -2.86 -15.35
N GLY A 283 -0.16 -2.99 -15.59
CA GLY A 283 0.46 -2.56 -16.84
C GLY A 283 0.65 -1.05 -16.96
N TYR A 284 0.67 -0.33 -15.83
CA TYR A 284 0.96 1.10 -15.79
C TYR A 284 2.07 1.42 -14.80
N VAL A 285 2.71 2.56 -15.01
CA VAL A 285 3.64 3.19 -14.08
C VAL A 285 3.19 4.62 -13.80
N GLY A 286 3.35 5.07 -12.55
CA GLY A 286 2.93 6.41 -12.13
C GLY A 286 3.82 7.50 -12.72
N THR A 287 3.21 8.64 -13.07
CA THR A 287 3.90 9.83 -13.59
C THR A 287 3.71 11.05 -12.69
N THR A 288 2.71 11.03 -11.80
CA THR A 288 2.47 12.07 -10.80
C THR A 288 2.92 11.64 -9.39
N PRO A 289 3.14 12.58 -8.45
CA PRO A 289 3.31 12.26 -7.04
C PRO A 289 2.16 11.41 -6.49
N ASN A 290 2.48 10.31 -5.82
CA ASN A 290 1.50 9.39 -5.24
C ASN A 290 2.15 8.66 -4.05
N PRO A 291 1.67 8.85 -2.80
CA PRO A 291 0.48 9.62 -2.39
C PRO A 291 0.68 11.14 -2.45
N VAL A 292 -0.41 11.90 -2.32
CA VAL A 292 -0.44 13.37 -2.24
C VAL A 292 -1.20 13.83 -1.01
N THR A 293 -0.76 14.92 -0.38
CA THR A 293 -1.49 15.59 0.71
C THR A 293 -2.29 16.77 0.15
N VAL A 294 -3.58 16.82 0.47
CA VAL A 294 -4.50 17.90 0.08
C VAL A 294 -5.11 18.55 1.32
N THR A 295 -5.21 19.88 1.33
CA THR A 295 -5.88 20.61 2.41
C THR A 295 -7.34 20.84 2.03
N VAL A 296 -8.27 20.16 2.69
CA VAL A 296 -9.70 20.37 2.55
C VAL A 296 -10.10 21.64 3.28
N VAL A 297 -10.87 22.49 2.60
CA VAL A 297 -11.39 23.75 3.12
C VAL A 297 -12.91 23.64 3.28
N LEU A 298 -13.45 24.34 4.30
CA LEU A 298 -14.86 24.31 4.64
C LEU A 298 -15.76 24.57 3.42
N ASN A 299 -16.65 23.63 3.13
CA ASN A 299 -17.63 23.69 2.04
C ASN A 299 -17.01 23.87 0.63
N ILE A 300 -15.74 23.51 0.45
CA ILE A 300 -15.04 23.52 -0.84
C ILE A 300 -14.68 22.09 -1.23
N THR A 301 -14.88 21.76 -2.51
CA THR A 301 -14.30 20.56 -3.11
C THR A 301 -12.94 20.93 -3.70
N VAL A 302 -11.87 20.35 -3.15
CA VAL A 302 -10.52 20.47 -3.72
C VAL A 302 -10.29 19.38 -4.76
N THR A 303 -9.39 19.63 -5.71
CA THR A 303 -9.10 18.68 -6.79
C THR A 303 -7.66 18.21 -6.74
N THR A 304 -7.45 16.91 -6.93
CA THR A 304 -6.14 16.30 -7.15
C THR A 304 -6.24 15.19 -8.19
N CYS A 305 -5.24 15.04 -9.04
CA CYS A 305 -5.25 14.04 -10.12
C CYS A 305 -4.07 13.09 -9.99
N PHE A 306 -4.19 11.90 -10.60
CA PHE A 306 -3.12 10.91 -10.64
C PHE A 306 -2.89 10.45 -12.08
N GLY A 307 -1.70 10.73 -12.61
CA GLY A 307 -1.28 10.34 -13.94
C GLY A 307 -0.60 8.98 -13.93
N PHE A 308 -0.95 8.16 -14.90
CA PHE A 308 -0.31 6.89 -15.15
C PHE A 308 -0.06 6.71 -16.65
N ARG A 309 1.13 6.25 -17.01
CA ARG A 309 1.45 5.84 -18.38
C ARG A 309 1.50 4.32 -18.48
N GLY A 310 1.18 3.77 -19.65
CA GLY A 310 1.32 2.32 -19.89
C GLY A 310 2.77 1.87 -19.69
N SER A 311 2.98 0.69 -19.09
CA SER A 311 4.31 0.09 -18.95
C SER A 311 4.79 -0.35 -20.33
N SER A 312 5.92 0.19 -20.78
CA SER A 312 6.59 -0.30 -21.98
C SER A 312 7.57 -1.43 -21.66
N GLY A 313 8.02 -2.16 -22.68
CA GLY A 313 8.95 -3.25 -22.49
C GLY A 313 9.72 -3.64 -23.73
N ILE A 314 10.70 -4.51 -23.54
CA ILE A 314 11.39 -5.24 -24.59
C ILE A 314 11.26 -6.72 -24.27
N SER A 315 10.99 -7.55 -25.26
CA SER A 315 10.91 -8.99 -25.10
C SER A 315 11.47 -9.71 -26.31
N GLY A 316 11.71 -11.00 -26.18
CA GLY A 316 12.07 -11.81 -27.34
C GLY A 316 12.56 -13.17 -26.93
N VAL A 317 13.28 -13.81 -27.84
CA VAL A 317 13.82 -15.15 -27.66
C VAL A 317 15.29 -15.20 -28.03
N VAL A 318 16.06 -15.97 -27.26
CA VAL A 318 17.33 -16.52 -27.70
C VAL A 318 17.07 -17.94 -28.19
N PHE A 319 17.44 -18.28 -29.42
CA PHE A 319 17.09 -19.55 -30.05
C PHE A 319 18.29 -20.22 -30.73
N ASP A 320 18.19 -21.54 -30.82
CA ASP A 320 19.11 -22.42 -31.52
C ASP A 320 18.74 -22.42 -33.00
N ASP A 321 19.51 -21.66 -33.78
CA ASP A 321 19.37 -21.43 -35.20
C ASP A 321 20.05 -22.57 -35.96
N ILE A 322 19.28 -23.62 -36.22
CA ILE A 322 19.81 -24.90 -36.68
C ILE A 322 20.28 -24.78 -38.12
N ASP A 323 19.55 -24.05 -38.97
CA ASP A 323 19.92 -23.87 -40.37
C ASP A 323 20.78 -22.62 -40.64
N GLY A 324 20.93 -21.75 -39.64
CA GLY A 324 21.83 -20.60 -39.67
C GLY A 324 21.29 -19.41 -40.45
N ASP A 325 19.98 -19.33 -40.67
CA ASP A 325 19.35 -18.27 -41.48
C ASP A 325 19.05 -16.98 -40.70
N GLY A 326 19.26 -16.98 -39.38
CA GLY A 326 19.04 -15.85 -38.48
C GLY A 326 17.59 -15.60 -38.10
N VAL A 327 16.66 -16.52 -38.42
CA VAL A 327 15.22 -16.39 -38.18
C VAL A 327 14.69 -17.62 -37.48
N GLN A 328 14.06 -17.45 -36.31
CA GLN A 328 13.49 -18.59 -35.60
C GLN A 328 12.40 -19.31 -36.43
N GLY A 329 12.75 -20.48 -36.93
CA GLY A 329 11.93 -21.38 -37.71
C GLY A 329 11.22 -22.45 -36.89
N ILE A 330 10.57 -23.37 -37.60
CA ILE A 330 9.94 -24.53 -36.97
C ILE A 330 11.00 -25.58 -36.63
N GLY A 331 11.01 -26.04 -35.37
CA GLY A 331 11.98 -27.03 -34.90
C GLY A 331 13.24 -26.43 -34.27
N GLU A 332 13.34 -25.10 -34.22
CA GLU A 332 14.43 -24.35 -33.60
C GLU A 332 14.09 -23.98 -32.15
N PRO A 333 14.62 -24.73 -31.17
CA PRO A 333 14.27 -24.53 -29.77
C PRO A 333 14.88 -23.23 -29.22
N GLY A 334 14.31 -22.73 -28.12
CA GLY A 334 14.92 -21.63 -27.38
C GLY A 334 16.09 -22.09 -26.51
N ILE A 335 17.11 -21.24 -26.36
CA ILE A 335 18.28 -21.49 -25.52
C ILE A 335 18.08 -20.84 -24.14
N GLY A 336 17.91 -21.67 -23.11
CA GLY A 336 17.76 -21.20 -21.73
C GLY A 336 19.08 -20.89 -21.02
N GLY A 337 19.03 -20.02 -20.01
CA GLY A 337 20.19 -19.69 -19.18
C GLY A 337 21.13 -18.61 -19.77
N VAL A 338 20.76 -18.01 -20.91
CA VAL A 338 21.54 -16.96 -21.57
C VAL A 338 21.23 -15.62 -20.91
N THR A 339 22.27 -14.85 -20.56
CA THR A 339 22.07 -13.50 -20.00
C THR A 339 21.82 -12.51 -21.12
N VAL A 340 20.77 -11.71 -21.03
CA VAL A 340 20.48 -10.59 -21.93
C VAL A 340 20.63 -9.28 -21.14
N ILE A 341 21.24 -8.29 -21.77
CA ILE A 341 21.68 -7.02 -21.18
C ILE A 341 20.96 -5.88 -21.91
N LEU A 342 20.44 -4.93 -21.14
CA LEU A 342 19.80 -3.71 -21.64
C LEU A 342 20.66 -2.50 -21.28
N ASP A 343 20.89 -1.60 -22.25
CA ASP A 343 21.58 -0.32 -22.13
C ASP A 343 22.92 -0.43 -21.37
N GLY A 344 23.79 -1.34 -21.81
CA GLY A 344 25.12 -1.54 -21.22
C GLY A 344 25.11 -2.02 -19.75
N GLY A 345 24.01 -2.62 -19.30
CA GLY A 345 23.88 -3.18 -17.95
C GLY A 345 22.98 -2.38 -17.02
N ALA A 346 22.22 -1.41 -17.52
CA ALA A 346 21.15 -0.76 -16.75
C ALA A 346 20.13 -1.78 -16.23
N ALA A 347 19.88 -2.84 -17.00
CA ALA A 347 19.19 -4.04 -16.55
C ALA A 347 19.78 -5.29 -17.20
N THR A 348 19.63 -6.44 -16.53
CA THR A 348 19.98 -7.76 -17.08
C THR A 348 18.88 -8.76 -16.74
N THR A 349 18.64 -9.71 -17.63
CA THR A 349 17.75 -10.85 -17.39
C THR A 349 18.37 -12.14 -17.91
N THR A 350 17.82 -13.29 -17.54
CA THR A 350 18.29 -14.59 -18.03
C THR A 350 17.14 -15.28 -18.74
N THR A 351 17.40 -15.86 -19.91
CA THR A 351 16.39 -16.55 -20.71
C THR A 351 15.82 -17.75 -19.94
N ALA A 352 14.50 -17.92 -20.03
CA ALA A 352 13.83 -19.12 -19.55
C ALA A 352 14.23 -20.35 -20.39
N GLY A 353 13.86 -21.56 -19.96
CA GLY A 353 14.15 -22.80 -20.72
C GLY A 353 13.56 -22.83 -22.15
N SER A 354 12.60 -21.94 -22.45
CA SER A 354 12.06 -21.70 -23.79
C SER A 354 12.82 -20.65 -24.60
N GLY A 355 13.97 -20.15 -24.12
CA GLY A 355 14.72 -19.06 -24.73
C GLY A 355 14.13 -17.67 -24.51
N SER A 356 12.90 -17.56 -24.00
CA SER A 356 12.20 -16.29 -23.85
C SER A 356 12.79 -15.43 -22.73
N TYR A 357 12.86 -14.12 -22.97
CA TYR A 357 13.23 -13.11 -21.98
C TYR A 357 12.35 -11.85 -22.11
N SER A 358 12.32 -11.03 -21.06
CA SER A 358 11.68 -9.73 -21.10
C SER A 358 12.27 -8.74 -20.10
N PHE A 359 12.24 -7.47 -20.51
CA PHE A 359 12.41 -6.29 -19.68
C PHE A 359 11.07 -5.57 -19.59
N SER A 360 10.56 -5.39 -18.37
CA SER A 360 9.33 -4.64 -18.13
C SER A 360 9.65 -3.24 -17.63
N SER A 361 8.72 -2.30 -17.83
CA SER A 361 8.88 -0.90 -17.42
C SER A 361 10.09 -0.20 -18.06
N VAL A 362 10.44 -0.61 -19.27
CA VAL A 362 11.45 0.09 -20.08
C VAL A 362 10.91 1.49 -20.40
N LEU A 363 11.76 2.51 -20.36
CA LEU A 363 11.33 3.85 -20.73
C LEU A 363 11.02 3.92 -22.23
N PRO A 364 10.11 4.80 -22.69
CA PRO A 364 9.98 5.06 -24.11
C PRO A 364 11.26 5.72 -24.64
N GLY A 365 11.73 5.32 -25.81
CA GLY A 365 12.98 5.82 -26.37
C GLY A 365 13.74 4.77 -27.18
N LEU A 366 14.99 5.10 -27.52
CA LEU A 366 15.94 4.19 -28.15
C LEU A 366 16.74 3.46 -27.07
N HIS A 367 16.91 2.15 -27.24
CA HIS A 367 17.59 1.27 -26.30
C HIS A 367 18.53 0.31 -27.03
N ASP A 368 19.57 -0.13 -26.33
CA ASP A 368 20.52 -1.10 -26.85
C ASP A 368 20.34 -2.44 -26.12
N VAL A 369 20.27 -3.54 -26.87
CA VAL A 369 20.06 -4.89 -26.32
C VAL A 369 21.16 -5.83 -26.78
N GLU A 370 21.81 -6.49 -25.83
CA GLU A 370 22.91 -7.42 -26.08
C GLU A 370 22.61 -8.78 -25.46
N SER A 371 22.85 -9.87 -26.19
CA SER A 371 22.84 -11.23 -25.64
C SER A 371 24.25 -11.67 -25.29
N GLY A 372 24.41 -12.33 -24.14
CA GLY A 372 25.61 -13.12 -23.88
C GLY A 372 25.76 -14.26 -24.88
N MET A 373 26.99 -14.69 -25.13
CA MET A 373 27.30 -15.77 -26.06
C MET A 373 27.23 -17.14 -25.35
N PRO A 374 26.34 -18.05 -25.76
CA PRO A 374 26.31 -19.41 -25.22
C PRO A 374 27.60 -20.17 -25.59
N SER A 375 28.08 -21.03 -24.70
CA SER A 375 29.27 -21.85 -24.96
C SER A 375 28.97 -22.93 -26.01
N GLY A 376 29.85 -23.12 -27.00
CA GLY A 376 29.66 -24.10 -28.08
C GLY A 376 28.70 -23.63 -29.17
N TYR A 377 28.48 -22.32 -29.26
CA TYR A 377 27.63 -21.70 -30.28
C TYR A 377 28.36 -20.55 -30.96
N ILE A 378 27.94 -20.23 -32.19
CA ILE A 378 28.28 -18.99 -32.90
C ILE A 378 27.03 -18.16 -33.16
N GLY A 379 27.16 -16.83 -33.21
CA GLY A 379 26.01 -15.94 -33.45
C GLY A 379 25.62 -15.87 -34.93
N THR A 380 24.33 -15.94 -35.20
CA THR A 380 23.76 -15.87 -36.57
C THR A 380 22.89 -14.62 -36.80
N THR A 381 22.57 -13.90 -35.73
CA THR A 381 21.89 -12.58 -35.77
C THR A 381 22.80 -11.45 -35.28
N PRO A 382 22.49 -10.18 -35.58
CA PRO A 382 23.19 -9.05 -34.98
C PRO A 382 23.18 -9.11 -33.44
N ASN A 383 24.36 -8.92 -32.84
CA ASN A 383 24.55 -8.86 -31.40
C ASN A 383 25.77 -7.97 -31.10
N PRO A 384 25.60 -6.77 -30.50
CA PRO A 384 24.35 -6.20 -29.98
C PRO A 384 23.35 -5.75 -31.07
N VAL A 385 22.12 -5.47 -30.66
CA VAL A 385 21.10 -4.76 -31.44
C VAL A 385 20.94 -3.36 -30.86
N ASP A 386 21.42 -2.37 -31.60
CA ASP A 386 21.38 -0.95 -31.22
C ASP A 386 20.07 -0.29 -31.69
N ASP A 387 19.70 0.84 -31.06
CA ASP A 387 18.59 1.71 -31.48
C ASP A 387 17.20 1.03 -31.52
N VAL A 388 16.92 0.14 -30.58
CA VAL A 388 15.60 -0.49 -30.41
C VAL A 388 14.59 0.55 -29.91
N TYR A 389 13.68 0.97 -30.78
CA TYR A 389 12.68 1.98 -30.44
C TYR A 389 11.49 1.40 -29.68
N VAL A 390 11.34 1.81 -28.43
CA VAL A 390 10.24 1.46 -27.54
C VAL A 390 9.24 2.61 -27.47
N VAL A 391 7.99 2.33 -27.87
CA VAL A 391 6.88 3.30 -27.78
C VAL A 391 6.27 3.26 -26.38
N ALA A 392 5.71 4.39 -25.91
CA ALA A 392 4.94 4.45 -24.67
C ALA A 392 3.79 3.43 -24.66
N GLY A 393 3.74 2.60 -23.60
CA GLY A 393 2.79 1.49 -23.47
C GLY A 393 2.97 0.33 -24.46
N GLY A 394 4.02 0.35 -25.27
CA GLY A 394 4.32 -0.69 -26.27
C GLY A 394 5.41 -1.66 -25.82
N THR A 395 5.48 -2.80 -26.50
CA THR A 395 6.56 -3.78 -26.34
C THR A 395 7.32 -3.92 -27.66
N ALA A 396 8.64 -3.71 -27.63
CA ALA A 396 9.50 -4.03 -28.77
C ALA A 396 9.98 -5.49 -28.68
N THR A 397 10.29 -6.09 -29.84
CA THR A 397 10.79 -7.47 -29.93
C THR A 397 12.21 -7.50 -30.46
N VAL A 398 13.10 -8.21 -29.76
CA VAL A 398 14.49 -8.43 -30.17
C VAL A 398 14.84 -9.91 -29.97
N ASN A 399 15.25 -10.59 -31.03
CA ASN A 399 15.59 -12.01 -30.98
C ASN A 399 17.08 -12.21 -31.30
N PHE A 400 17.67 -13.23 -30.70
CA PHE A 400 19.07 -13.60 -30.93
C PHE A 400 19.17 -15.06 -31.34
N GLY A 401 19.67 -15.31 -32.54
CA GLY A 401 19.94 -16.64 -33.10
C GLY A 401 21.40 -17.04 -32.86
N PHE A 402 21.58 -18.30 -32.47
CA PHE A 402 22.89 -18.91 -32.28
C PHE A 402 22.88 -20.33 -32.84
N GLN A 403 23.91 -20.71 -33.60
CA GLN A 403 24.03 -22.06 -34.16
C GLN A 403 25.10 -22.86 -33.38
N GLU A 404 24.77 -24.10 -33.00
CA GLU A 404 25.74 -25.00 -32.34
C GLU A 404 26.95 -25.27 -33.24
N THR A 405 28.16 -25.06 -32.69
CA THR A 405 29.41 -25.46 -33.35
C THR A 405 29.65 -26.95 -33.20
N GLY A 406 30.19 -27.57 -34.25
CA GLY A 406 30.57 -28.98 -34.27
C GLY A 406 32.07 -29.22 -34.13
N GLY A 407 32.53 -30.33 -34.68
CA GLY A 407 33.94 -30.71 -34.66
C GLY A 407 34.35 -31.64 -35.79
N ILE A 408 35.64 -31.65 -36.08
CA ILE A 408 36.27 -32.55 -37.06
C ILE A 408 37.37 -33.31 -36.34
N TRP A 409 37.39 -34.63 -36.45
CA TRP A 409 38.42 -35.46 -35.84
C TRP A 409 38.82 -36.60 -36.76
N GLY A 410 39.93 -37.26 -36.47
CA GLY A 410 40.33 -38.45 -37.22
C GLY A 410 41.74 -38.88 -36.95
N THR A 411 42.27 -39.74 -37.82
CA THR A 411 43.62 -40.27 -37.73
C THR A 411 44.41 -40.04 -39.02
N VAL A 412 45.67 -39.65 -38.88
CA VAL A 412 46.67 -39.82 -39.95
C VAL A 412 47.40 -41.12 -39.67
N PHE A 413 47.45 -42.03 -40.63
CA PHE A 413 48.02 -43.36 -40.43
C PHE A 413 48.97 -43.75 -41.57
N ASN A 414 49.88 -44.66 -41.25
CA ASN A 414 50.79 -45.25 -42.22
C ASN A 414 50.06 -46.40 -42.92
N ASP A 415 49.57 -46.13 -44.12
CA ASP A 415 48.81 -47.05 -44.97
C ASP A 415 49.78 -48.02 -45.66
N LEU A 416 49.99 -49.17 -45.03
CA LEU A 416 51.07 -50.09 -45.39
C LEU A 416 50.71 -50.91 -46.62
N ASP A 417 49.44 -51.25 -46.78
CA ASP A 417 48.96 -52.04 -47.91
C ASP A 417 48.35 -51.20 -49.03
N GLY A 418 48.04 -49.93 -48.78
CA GLY A 418 47.54 -48.96 -49.75
C GLY A 418 46.05 -49.09 -50.00
N ASP A 419 45.27 -49.60 -49.04
CA ASP A 419 43.83 -49.83 -49.19
C ASP A 419 42.95 -48.64 -48.76
N GLU A 420 43.57 -47.52 -48.39
CA GLU A 420 42.93 -46.26 -47.98
C GLU A 420 42.17 -46.33 -46.65
N VAL A 421 42.26 -47.44 -45.92
CA VAL A 421 41.51 -47.67 -44.66
C VAL A 421 42.46 -48.09 -43.56
N GLN A 422 42.41 -47.42 -42.40
CA GLN A 422 43.27 -47.81 -41.28
C GLN A 422 42.95 -49.24 -40.78
N GLY A 423 43.83 -50.16 -41.13
CA GLY A 423 43.74 -51.58 -40.81
C GLY A 423 44.50 -52.00 -39.54
N ILE A 424 44.45 -53.30 -39.25
CA ILE A 424 45.24 -53.87 -38.15
C ILE A 424 46.72 -53.90 -38.52
N GLY A 425 47.57 -53.32 -37.67
CA GLY A 425 49.01 -53.24 -37.92
C GLY A 425 49.46 -51.97 -38.63
N GLU A 426 48.54 -51.06 -38.95
CA GLU A 426 48.82 -49.76 -39.55
C GLU A 426 48.90 -48.66 -38.47
N PRO A 427 50.12 -48.25 -38.08
CA PRO A 427 50.28 -47.31 -36.97
C PRO A 427 49.85 -45.91 -37.38
N GLY A 428 49.30 -45.16 -36.42
CA GLY A 428 49.09 -43.73 -36.58
C GLY A 428 50.41 -42.97 -36.69
N MET A 429 50.37 -41.85 -37.41
CA MET A 429 51.51 -40.98 -37.69
C MET A 429 51.39 -39.69 -36.88
N GLY A 430 52.17 -39.59 -35.81
CA GLY A 430 52.28 -38.36 -35.01
C GLY A 430 53.16 -37.29 -35.63
N GLY A 431 52.90 -36.02 -35.29
CA GLY A 431 53.68 -34.88 -35.78
C GLY A 431 53.28 -34.36 -37.16
N VAL A 432 52.22 -34.90 -37.77
CA VAL A 432 51.69 -34.44 -39.06
C VAL A 432 50.81 -33.22 -38.82
N THR A 433 51.02 -32.14 -39.58
CA THR A 433 50.15 -30.96 -39.49
C THR A 433 48.87 -31.20 -40.29
N VAL A 434 47.73 -30.96 -39.66
CA VAL A 434 46.40 -30.98 -40.27
C VAL A 434 45.91 -29.53 -40.37
N ILE A 435 45.36 -29.17 -41.51
CA ILE A 435 44.97 -27.81 -41.89
C ILE A 435 43.47 -27.84 -42.21
N LEU A 436 42.72 -26.94 -41.58
CA LEU A 436 41.29 -26.71 -41.81
C LEU A 436 41.11 -25.43 -42.65
N ASP A 437 40.28 -25.50 -43.69
CA ASP A 437 39.86 -24.39 -44.55
C ASP A 437 41.03 -23.52 -45.05
N GLY A 438 42.06 -24.16 -45.60
CA GLY A 438 43.24 -23.46 -46.14
C GLY A 438 44.04 -22.69 -45.09
N GLY A 439 43.90 -23.02 -43.80
CA GLY A 439 44.67 -22.44 -42.71
C GLY A 439 43.86 -21.58 -41.73
N ALA A 440 42.52 -21.62 -41.79
CA ALA A 440 41.68 -21.01 -40.76
C ALA A 440 41.99 -21.57 -39.36
N ALA A 441 42.28 -22.88 -39.30
CA ALA A 441 42.87 -23.53 -38.13
C ALA A 441 43.90 -24.57 -38.55
N THR A 442 44.86 -24.87 -37.66
CA THR A 442 45.80 -25.99 -37.84
C THR A 442 45.98 -26.73 -36.53
N THR A 443 46.23 -28.03 -36.61
CA THR A 443 46.60 -28.87 -35.46
C THR A 443 47.70 -29.84 -35.86
N THR A 444 48.30 -30.53 -34.90
CA THR A 444 49.30 -31.56 -35.17
C THR A 444 48.85 -32.87 -34.57
N THR A 445 48.97 -33.94 -35.33
CA THR A 445 48.57 -35.27 -34.86
C THR A 445 49.36 -35.70 -33.62
N ALA A 446 48.64 -36.32 -32.67
CA ALA A 446 49.23 -36.95 -31.49
C ALA A 446 50.07 -38.17 -31.89
N GLY A 447 50.83 -38.75 -30.95
CA GLY A 447 51.74 -39.86 -31.23
C GLY A 447 51.08 -41.12 -31.81
N ASP A 448 49.77 -41.27 -31.64
CA ASP A 448 48.93 -42.33 -32.21
C ASP A 448 48.21 -41.92 -33.51
N GLY A 449 48.59 -40.79 -34.10
CA GLY A 449 48.04 -40.26 -35.34
C GLY A 449 46.73 -39.48 -35.19
N THR A 450 46.13 -39.42 -33.99
CA THR A 450 44.84 -38.75 -33.79
C THR A 450 44.94 -37.23 -33.86
N TYR A 451 43.91 -36.56 -34.36
CA TYR A 451 43.76 -35.11 -34.33
C TYR A 451 42.30 -34.70 -34.11
N SER A 452 42.08 -33.45 -33.69
CA SER A 452 40.73 -32.87 -33.55
C SER A 452 40.74 -31.35 -33.72
N PHE A 453 39.68 -30.84 -34.33
CA PHE A 453 39.25 -29.45 -34.33
C PHE A 453 37.93 -29.37 -33.55
N TYR A 454 37.89 -28.48 -32.57
CA TYR A 454 36.69 -28.17 -31.78
C TYR A 454 36.13 -26.83 -32.23
N ASP A 455 34.87 -26.57 -31.88
CA ASP A 455 34.16 -25.31 -32.16
C ASP A 455 34.18 -24.95 -33.67
N VAL A 456 34.04 -25.96 -34.52
CA VAL A 456 33.98 -25.79 -35.98
C VAL A 456 32.58 -25.32 -36.35
N GLU A 457 32.46 -24.28 -37.18
CA GLU A 457 31.16 -23.81 -37.68
C GLU A 457 30.41 -24.95 -38.38
N ALA A 458 29.08 -24.92 -38.39
CA ALA A 458 28.32 -25.90 -39.15
C ALA A 458 28.42 -25.57 -40.64
N GLY A 459 28.56 -26.58 -41.49
CA GLY A 459 28.72 -26.38 -42.92
C GLY A 459 29.74 -27.32 -43.56
N THR A 460 30.13 -26.97 -44.78
CA THR A 460 31.11 -27.75 -45.55
C THR A 460 32.49 -27.12 -45.40
N HIS A 461 33.45 -27.94 -44.99
CA HIS A 461 34.84 -27.55 -44.75
C HIS A 461 35.80 -28.34 -45.63
N SER A 462 37.01 -27.80 -45.80
CA SER A 462 38.14 -28.54 -46.38
C SER A 462 39.17 -28.92 -45.32
N VAL A 463 39.67 -30.15 -45.38
CA VAL A 463 40.71 -30.66 -44.48
C VAL A 463 41.85 -31.23 -45.30
N GLU A 464 43.08 -30.85 -44.97
CA GLU A 464 44.28 -31.40 -45.61
C GLU A 464 45.39 -31.67 -44.60
N VAL A 465 46.33 -32.53 -44.98
CA VAL A 465 47.52 -32.85 -44.19
C VAL A 465 48.79 -32.49 -44.94
N THR A 466 49.79 -32.02 -44.20
CA THR A 466 51.14 -31.87 -44.75
C THR A 466 51.74 -33.24 -44.97
N VAL A 467 52.06 -33.60 -46.21
CA VAL A 467 52.70 -34.88 -46.54
C VAL A 467 54.18 -34.85 -46.10
N PRO A 468 54.61 -35.69 -45.14
CA PRO A 468 56.01 -35.76 -44.73
C PRO A 468 56.90 -36.22 -45.89
N SER A 469 58.17 -35.82 -45.86
CA SER A 469 59.15 -36.27 -46.88
C SER A 469 59.27 -37.80 -46.91
N GLY A 470 59.27 -38.38 -48.12
CA GLY A 470 59.32 -39.82 -48.34
C GLY A 470 57.96 -40.54 -48.21
N TYR A 471 56.88 -39.78 -48.03
CA TYR A 471 55.51 -40.27 -48.08
C TYR A 471 54.75 -39.71 -49.29
N VAL A 472 53.74 -40.44 -49.71
CA VAL A 472 52.70 -40.04 -50.66
C VAL A 472 51.35 -40.29 -50.02
N GLY A 473 50.35 -39.47 -50.34
CA GLY A 473 48.98 -39.71 -49.88
C GLY A 473 48.36 -40.90 -50.60
N THR A 474 47.68 -41.76 -49.84
CA THR A 474 46.84 -42.84 -50.39
C THR A 474 45.36 -42.48 -50.34
N THR A 475 44.93 -41.66 -49.38
CA THR A 475 43.59 -41.04 -49.35
C THR A 475 43.56 -39.68 -50.06
N PRO A 476 42.38 -39.14 -50.40
CA PRO A 476 42.24 -37.76 -50.88
C PRO A 476 42.88 -36.74 -49.93
N ASN A 477 43.64 -35.79 -50.49
CA ASN A 477 44.30 -34.71 -49.76
C ASN A 477 44.49 -33.50 -50.72
N PRO A 478 43.70 -32.42 -50.61
CA PRO A 478 42.67 -32.15 -49.58
C PRO A 478 41.41 -33.01 -49.70
N VAL A 479 40.59 -33.01 -48.64
CA VAL A 479 39.18 -33.43 -48.63
C VAL A 479 38.32 -32.16 -48.58
N ASP A 480 37.67 -31.79 -49.68
CA ASP A 480 37.02 -30.47 -49.84
C ASP A 480 35.55 -30.40 -49.39
N ASP A 481 34.91 -31.53 -49.08
CA ASP A 481 33.47 -31.63 -48.76
C ASP A 481 33.19 -32.26 -47.39
N VAL A 482 33.94 -31.85 -46.35
CA VAL A 482 33.73 -32.32 -44.97
C VAL A 482 32.55 -31.59 -44.36
N TYR A 483 31.37 -32.20 -44.40
CA TYR A 483 30.16 -31.61 -43.80
C TYR A 483 30.09 -31.83 -42.28
N VAL A 484 30.10 -30.73 -41.54
CA VAL A 484 29.85 -30.66 -40.10
C VAL A 484 28.39 -30.23 -39.90
N ALA A 485 27.57 -31.14 -39.39
CA ALA A 485 26.22 -30.77 -38.94
C ALA A 485 26.28 -29.90 -37.67
N PRO A 486 25.29 -29.02 -37.42
CA PRO A 486 25.21 -28.26 -36.16
C PRO A 486 25.31 -29.19 -34.94
N GLY A 487 26.22 -28.88 -34.01
CA GLY A 487 26.53 -29.70 -32.83
C GLY A 487 27.14 -31.10 -33.13
N GLY A 488 27.33 -31.42 -34.41
CA GLY A 488 27.80 -32.71 -34.89
C GLY A 488 29.31 -32.83 -34.88
N SER A 489 29.81 -34.06 -35.02
CA SER A 489 31.22 -34.27 -35.29
C SER A 489 31.42 -35.27 -36.41
N VAL A 490 32.34 -34.98 -37.31
CA VAL A 490 32.65 -35.80 -38.48
C VAL A 490 34.06 -36.35 -38.39
N ARG A 491 34.21 -37.60 -38.85
CA ARG A 491 35.51 -38.27 -38.91
C ARG A 491 36.12 -38.10 -40.30
N THR A 492 37.37 -37.68 -40.36
CA THR A 492 38.16 -37.56 -41.60
C THR A 492 39.55 -38.16 -41.36
N ASP A 493 39.90 -39.23 -42.06
CA ASP A 493 41.19 -39.89 -41.89
C ASP A 493 42.08 -39.66 -43.10
N PHE A 494 43.39 -39.72 -42.89
CA PHE A 494 44.38 -39.59 -43.95
C PHE A 494 45.38 -40.76 -43.93
N GLY A 495 45.38 -41.53 -45.00
CA GLY A 495 46.36 -42.57 -45.26
C GLY A 495 47.57 -41.98 -45.97
N LEU A 496 48.75 -42.24 -45.42
CA LEU A 496 50.02 -41.90 -46.05
C LEU A 496 50.85 -43.17 -46.16
N ARG A 497 51.48 -43.38 -47.32
CA ARG A 497 52.37 -44.53 -47.56
C ARG A 497 53.72 -44.04 -48.02
N ARG A 498 54.78 -44.78 -47.70
CA ARG A 498 56.09 -44.48 -48.29
C ARG A 498 56.10 -44.76 -49.79
N GLY A 499 56.71 -43.87 -50.57
CA GLY A 499 56.77 -44.02 -52.02
C GLY A 499 57.44 -45.32 -52.43
N THR A 500 56.98 -45.91 -53.53
CA THR A 500 57.67 -47.02 -54.19
C THR A 500 57.93 -46.63 -55.64
N ILE A 501 59.19 -46.70 -56.07
CA ILE A 501 59.57 -46.50 -57.47
C ILE A 501 59.81 -47.86 -58.09
N THR A 502 59.01 -48.24 -59.07
CA THR A 502 59.22 -49.45 -59.84
C THR A 502 59.48 -49.12 -61.30
N GLY A 503 60.12 -50.05 -62.00
CA GLY A 503 60.35 -49.92 -63.43
C GLY A 503 60.92 -51.19 -64.02
N ILE A 504 61.22 -51.14 -65.31
CA ILE A 504 61.88 -52.22 -66.04
C ILE A 504 63.05 -51.64 -66.82
N VAL A 505 64.16 -52.37 -66.82
CA VAL A 505 65.24 -52.18 -67.79
C VAL A 505 65.06 -53.26 -68.84
N PHE A 506 64.94 -52.88 -70.11
CA PHE A 506 64.76 -53.81 -71.23
C PHE A 506 65.68 -53.44 -72.39
N ASP A 507 65.91 -54.41 -73.26
CA ASP A 507 66.63 -54.20 -74.51
C ASP A 507 65.63 -53.65 -75.55
N ASP A 508 65.73 -52.35 -75.82
CA ASP A 508 64.90 -51.63 -76.80
C ASP A 508 65.44 -51.90 -78.21
N ILE A 509 64.83 -52.88 -78.89
CA ILE A 509 65.34 -53.46 -80.14
C ILE A 509 64.96 -52.56 -81.32
N ASP A 510 63.81 -51.90 -81.26
CA ASP A 510 63.32 -51.04 -82.34
C ASP A 510 63.55 -49.53 -82.10
N GLY A 511 63.96 -49.15 -80.90
CA GLY A 511 64.42 -47.81 -80.54
C GLY A 511 63.29 -46.83 -80.24
N ASP A 512 62.09 -47.32 -79.95
CA ASP A 512 60.91 -46.48 -79.72
C ASP A 512 60.73 -46.06 -78.24
N GLY A 513 61.53 -46.63 -77.33
CA GLY A 513 61.52 -46.33 -75.90
C GLY A 513 60.36 -46.92 -75.10
N VAL A 514 59.60 -47.88 -75.66
CA VAL A 514 58.48 -48.57 -75.00
C VAL A 514 58.70 -50.08 -75.11
N GLN A 515 58.62 -50.81 -73.98
CA GLN A 515 58.84 -52.25 -74.03
C GLN A 515 57.78 -52.97 -74.89
N GLY A 516 58.21 -53.46 -76.05
CA GLY A 516 57.39 -54.14 -77.05
C GLY A 516 57.42 -55.67 -76.94
N ILE A 517 56.59 -56.32 -77.77
CA ILE A 517 56.60 -57.78 -77.87
C ILE A 517 57.90 -58.25 -78.54
N GLY A 518 58.68 -59.06 -77.82
CA GLY A 518 59.98 -59.54 -78.29
C GLY A 518 61.18 -58.79 -77.69
N GLU A 519 60.96 -57.79 -76.84
CA GLU A 519 61.99 -57.03 -76.14
C GLU A 519 62.18 -57.54 -74.72
N PRO A 520 63.24 -58.36 -74.47
CA PRO A 520 63.42 -58.99 -73.17
C PRO A 520 63.87 -57.96 -72.12
N GLY A 521 63.39 -58.13 -70.90
CA GLY A 521 63.94 -57.41 -69.76
C GLY A 521 65.37 -57.85 -69.44
N MET A 522 66.18 -56.92 -68.94
CA MET A 522 67.60 -57.10 -68.65
C MET A 522 67.83 -57.25 -67.15
N GLY A 523 68.06 -58.49 -66.69
CA GLY A 523 68.41 -58.76 -65.31
C GLY A 523 69.86 -58.46 -64.93
N GLY A 524 70.10 -58.15 -63.65
CA GLY A 524 71.43 -57.88 -63.11
C GLY A 524 71.92 -56.44 -63.31
N VAL A 525 71.09 -55.54 -63.83
CA VAL A 525 71.42 -54.12 -64.05
C VAL A 525 71.24 -53.36 -62.73
N THR A 526 72.29 -52.68 -62.29
CA THR A 526 72.19 -51.78 -61.12
C THR A 526 71.44 -50.51 -61.50
N VAL A 527 70.32 -50.26 -60.85
CA VAL A 527 69.56 -49.01 -60.93
C VAL A 527 69.89 -48.19 -59.69
N ILE A 528 70.16 -46.90 -59.90
CA ILE A 528 70.57 -45.96 -58.85
C ILE A 528 69.53 -44.85 -58.78
N LEU A 529 68.96 -44.64 -57.59
CA LEU A 529 68.04 -43.54 -57.31
C LEU A 529 68.81 -42.37 -56.69
N ASP A 530 68.48 -41.14 -57.12
CA ASP A 530 69.02 -39.87 -56.61
C ASP A 530 70.54 -39.84 -56.41
N GLY A 531 71.28 -40.26 -57.45
CA GLY A 531 72.74 -40.15 -57.46
C GLY A 531 73.46 -41.03 -56.42
N GLY A 532 72.79 -42.05 -55.87
CA GLY A 532 73.39 -43.02 -54.93
C GLY A 532 72.70 -43.10 -53.57
N ALA A 533 71.59 -42.38 -53.37
CA ALA A 533 70.81 -42.44 -52.13
C ALA A 533 70.21 -43.84 -51.89
N ALA A 534 69.84 -44.54 -52.97
CA ALA A 534 69.49 -45.95 -52.94
C ALA A 534 69.97 -46.65 -54.22
N THR A 535 70.25 -47.95 -54.12
CA THR A 535 70.60 -48.80 -55.27
C THR A 535 69.83 -50.11 -55.21
N THR A 536 69.32 -50.56 -56.34
CA THR A 536 68.72 -51.89 -56.50
C THR A 536 69.29 -52.55 -57.77
N THR A 537 69.08 -53.84 -57.91
CA THR A 537 69.52 -54.59 -59.10
C THR A 537 68.29 -55.22 -59.74
N THR A 538 68.14 -55.08 -61.06
CA THR A 538 67.00 -55.63 -61.79
C THR A 538 66.91 -57.15 -61.64
N ALA A 539 65.69 -57.67 -61.47
CA ALA A 539 65.38 -59.08 -61.48
C ALA A 539 65.62 -59.69 -62.88
N GLY A 540 65.58 -61.01 -62.99
CA GLY A 540 65.88 -61.73 -64.25
C GLY A 540 65.03 -61.32 -65.47
N ASP A 541 63.86 -60.72 -65.21
CA ASP A 541 62.94 -60.18 -66.21
C ASP A 541 63.07 -58.65 -66.42
N GLY A 542 64.15 -58.04 -65.91
CA GLY A 542 64.43 -56.62 -66.03
C GLY A 542 63.71 -55.72 -65.04
N THR A 543 62.77 -56.23 -64.25
CA THR A 543 62.01 -55.40 -63.29
C THR A 543 62.87 -54.96 -62.12
N TYR A 544 62.61 -53.77 -61.58
CA TYR A 544 63.22 -53.28 -60.35
C TYR A 544 62.21 -52.54 -59.48
N SER A 545 62.54 -52.42 -58.20
CA SER A 545 61.75 -51.65 -57.24
C SER A 545 62.67 -51.03 -56.18
N PHE A 546 62.37 -49.78 -55.83
CA PHE A 546 62.80 -49.10 -54.62
C PHE A 546 61.59 -49.00 -53.71
N TYR A 547 61.62 -49.72 -52.59
CA TYR A 547 60.60 -49.63 -51.56
C TYR A 547 60.98 -48.55 -50.56
N ASP A 548 59.98 -47.94 -49.93
CA ASP A 548 60.14 -47.01 -48.81
C ASP A 548 60.94 -45.72 -49.14
N VAL A 549 60.85 -45.22 -50.37
CA VAL A 549 61.59 -44.04 -50.86
C VAL A 549 60.77 -42.76 -50.90
#